data_AF-A0A0E0UZV0-F1
#
_entry.id   AF-A0A0E0UZV0-F1
#
_cell.length_a   1.000
_cell.length_b   1.000
_cell.length_c   1.000
_cell.angle_alpha   90.00
_cell.angle_beta   90.00
_cell.angle_gamma   90.00
#
_symmetry.space_group_name_H-M   'P 1'
#
loop_
_entity.id
_entity.type
_entity.pdbx_description
1 polymer ?
#
loop_
_entity_poly.entity_id
_entity_poly.type
_entity_poly.pdbx_seq_one_letter_code
_entity_poly.pdbx_strand_id
1 'polypeptide(L)'
;MNFFIQANTPQKTGVFESDDYDLSTAIETIFPMLTEDAILVWNHIYVPLSYKYDISCMMEDIIKMLNSIRLSFSGELEIRWPSNTFESKWHIKWADGVITVTSFWETVVGDTVDLLNSKNKFTMETEKFMNEWKRLMGNVLEALLFSGYNPNELSGMDKLIDEYEAIKKSGVLYEIGI
;
A
#
# COMPACT_ATOMS: atom_id res chain seq x y z
N MET A 1 -2.93 3.94 -18.00
CA MET A 1 -2.33 4.44 -16.75
C MET A 1 -1.26 3.44 -16.31
N ASN A 2 -0.12 3.92 -15.84
CA ASN A 2 1.08 3.09 -15.62
C ASN A 2 1.18 2.56 -14.20
N PHE A 3 0.44 3.14 -13.25
CA PHE A 3 0.37 2.69 -11.87
C PHE A 3 -1.08 2.77 -11.39
N PHE A 4 -1.55 1.69 -10.76
CA PHE A 4 -2.81 1.65 -10.02
C PHE A 4 -2.85 0.43 -9.09
N ILE A 5 -3.73 0.44 -8.10
CA ILE A 5 -3.89 -0.66 -7.15
C ILE A 5 -5.34 -1.17 -7.22
N GLN A 6 -5.49 -2.46 -7.46
CA GLN A 6 -6.75 -3.16 -7.28
C GLN A 6 -6.76 -3.81 -5.89
N ALA A 7 -7.44 -3.17 -4.94
CA ALA A 7 -7.71 -3.67 -3.60
C ALA A 7 -9.19 -4.07 -3.48
N ASN A 8 -9.49 -5.38 -3.58
CA ASN A 8 -10.85 -5.93 -3.56
C ASN A 8 -11.49 -5.86 -2.15
N THR A 9 -12.00 -6.95 -1.60
CA THR A 9 -12.68 -6.99 -0.29
C THR A 9 -12.27 -8.27 0.42
N PRO A 10 -11.00 -8.34 0.88
CA PRO A 10 -10.42 -9.57 1.43
C PRO A 10 -11.26 -10.12 2.57
N GLN A 11 -11.31 -11.44 2.68
CA GLN A 11 -11.83 -12.11 3.86
C GLN A 11 -11.06 -11.66 5.10
N LYS A 12 -11.78 -11.52 6.20
CA LYS A 12 -11.25 -11.06 7.49
C LYS A 12 -11.43 -12.19 8.49
N THR A 13 -10.46 -12.41 9.37
CA THR A 13 -10.56 -13.43 10.42
C THR A 13 -11.50 -12.99 11.54
N GLY A 14 -11.58 -11.68 11.81
CA GLY A 14 -12.31 -11.14 12.96
C GLY A 14 -11.62 -11.45 14.30
N VAL A 15 -10.37 -11.89 14.26
CA VAL A 15 -9.59 -12.28 15.45
C VAL A 15 -8.88 -11.07 16.02
N PHE A 16 -8.98 -10.90 17.34
CA PHE A 16 -8.21 -9.96 18.13
C PHE A 16 -7.14 -10.73 18.91
N GLU A 17 -5.88 -10.30 18.81
CA GLU A 17 -4.80 -10.81 19.64
C GLU A 17 -4.24 -9.67 20.50
N SER A 18 -4.22 -9.87 21.82
CA SER A 18 -3.77 -8.84 22.77
C SER A 18 -2.27 -8.57 22.72
N ASP A 19 -1.51 -9.50 22.16
CA ASP A 19 -0.06 -9.40 22.02
C ASP A 19 0.34 -8.59 20.77
N ASP A 20 -0.62 -8.23 19.91
CA ASP A 20 -0.37 -7.35 18.78
C ASP A 20 -0.15 -5.91 19.24
N TYR A 21 1.04 -5.38 18.95
CA TYR A 21 1.46 -4.08 19.44
C TYR A 21 1.62 -3.03 18.32
N ASP A 22 1.73 -3.47 17.06
CA ASP A 22 1.87 -2.59 15.89
C ASP A 22 0.99 -3.05 14.71
N LEU A 23 0.91 -2.21 13.68
CA LEU A 23 0.14 -2.50 12.47
C LEU A 23 0.60 -3.79 11.78
N SER A 24 1.88 -4.14 11.84
CA SER A 24 2.41 -5.30 11.12
C SER A 24 1.82 -6.59 11.70
N THR A 25 1.95 -6.77 13.01
CA THR A 25 1.45 -7.98 13.67
C THR A 25 -0.08 -8.06 13.63
N ALA A 26 -0.77 -6.92 13.84
CA ALA A 26 -2.22 -6.88 13.76
C ALA A 26 -2.76 -7.19 12.34
N ILE A 27 -2.12 -6.67 11.28
CA ILE A 27 -2.51 -6.97 9.90
C ILE A 27 -2.30 -8.46 9.60
N GLU A 28 -1.21 -9.05 10.09
CA GLU A 28 -1.01 -10.49 10.00
C GLU A 28 -2.14 -11.26 10.69
N THR A 29 -2.60 -10.84 11.87
CA THR A 29 -3.69 -11.50 12.62
C THR A 29 -5.06 -11.42 11.91
N ILE A 30 -5.42 -10.23 11.42
CA ILE A 30 -6.79 -9.96 10.92
C ILE A 30 -7.08 -10.53 9.53
N PHE A 31 -6.06 -10.91 8.77
CA PHE A 31 -6.21 -11.52 7.44
C PHE A 31 -5.83 -13.01 7.44
N PRO A 32 -6.69 -13.89 6.88
CA PRO A 32 -6.35 -15.30 6.74
C PRO A 32 -5.26 -15.47 5.68
N MET A 33 -4.52 -16.59 5.75
CA MET A 33 -3.52 -16.93 4.74
C MET A 33 -4.12 -17.06 3.33
N LEU A 34 -5.37 -17.53 3.24
CA LEU A 34 -6.08 -17.72 1.97
C LEU A 34 -7.22 -16.70 1.86
N THR A 35 -6.93 -15.61 1.17
CA THR A 35 -7.89 -14.59 0.72
C THR A 35 -7.39 -14.05 -0.63
N GLU A 36 -8.18 -13.25 -1.35
CA GLU A 36 -7.65 -12.58 -2.54
C GLU A 36 -6.53 -11.59 -2.20
N ASP A 37 -5.60 -11.45 -3.14
CA ASP A 37 -4.51 -10.48 -3.07
C ASP A 37 -4.99 -9.08 -3.49
N ALA A 38 -4.31 -8.05 -2.99
CA ALA A 38 -4.30 -6.77 -3.68
C ALA A 38 -3.37 -6.87 -4.90
N ILE A 39 -3.75 -6.26 -6.02
CA ILE A 39 -2.93 -6.28 -7.23
C ILE A 39 -2.38 -4.89 -7.51
N LEU A 40 -1.08 -4.72 -7.34
CA LEU A 40 -0.35 -3.54 -7.77
C LEU A 40 -0.02 -3.69 -9.25
N VAL A 41 -0.43 -2.72 -10.06
CA VAL A 41 -0.13 -2.73 -11.50
C VAL A 41 0.97 -1.74 -11.78
N TRP A 42 2.09 -2.23 -12.33
CA TRP A 42 3.27 -1.46 -12.67
C TRP A 42 3.59 -1.57 -14.15
N ASN A 43 3.43 -0.49 -14.92
CA ASN A 43 3.64 -0.47 -16.38
C ASN A 43 2.98 -1.67 -17.11
N HIS A 44 1.74 -1.97 -16.72
CA HIS A 44 0.91 -3.09 -17.21
C HIS A 44 1.34 -4.49 -16.76
N ILE A 45 2.23 -4.56 -15.76
CA ILE A 45 2.66 -5.81 -15.13
C ILE A 45 1.95 -5.90 -13.78
N TYR A 46 1.30 -7.04 -13.54
CA TYR A 46 0.49 -7.26 -12.35
C TYR A 46 1.34 -7.92 -11.27
N VAL A 47 1.40 -7.28 -10.11
CA VAL A 47 2.16 -7.74 -8.95
C VAL A 47 1.18 -8.04 -7.82
N PRO A 48 0.98 -9.33 -7.47
CA PRO A 48 0.13 -9.70 -6.35
C PRO A 48 0.78 -9.33 -5.02
N LEU A 49 -0.03 -8.82 -4.09
CA LEU A 49 0.35 -8.46 -2.73
C LEU A 49 -0.61 -9.14 -1.75
N SER A 50 -0.09 -10.10 -0.99
CA SER A 50 -0.79 -10.77 0.09
C SER A 50 -1.11 -9.78 1.20
N TYR A 51 -2.38 -9.70 1.59
CA TYR A 51 -2.80 -8.89 2.73
C TYR A 51 -2.12 -9.31 4.03
N LYS A 52 -1.95 -10.62 4.23
CA LYS A 52 -1.35 -11.15 5.45
C LYS A 52 0.14 -10.88 5.51
N TYR A 53 0.90 -11.08 4.43
CA TYR A 53 2.37 -11.08 4.50
C TYR A 53 3.04 -9.86 3.84
N ASP A 54 2.56 -9.42 2.68
CA ASP A 54 3.16 -8.27 1.99
C ASP A 54 2.66 -6.97 2.63
N ILE A 55 1.34 -6.81 2.72
CA ILE A 55 0.74 -5.56 3.21
C ILE A 55 1.07 -5.31 4.68
N SER A 56 1.20 -6.37 5.50
CA SER A 56 1.59 -6.25 6.92
C SER A 56 2.94 -5.58 7.09
N CYS A 57 3.95 -5.93 6.28
CA CYS A 57 5.27 -5.34 6.36
C CYS A 57 5.36 -3.98 5.63
N MET A 58 4.47 -3.72 4.68
CA MET A 58 4.48 -2.48 3.88
C MET A 58 3.73 -1.31 4.55
N MET A 59 2.74 -1.58 5.41
CA MET A 59 1.76 -0.57 5.81
C MET A 59 2.38 0.67 6.46
N GLU A 60 3.33 0.51 7.39
CA GLU A 60 3.97 1.66 8.01
C GLU A 60 4.74 2.54 7.01
N ASP A 61 5.41 1.92 6.05
CA ASP A 61 6.20 2.63 5.05
C ASP A 61 5.29 3.28 4.00
N ILE A 62 4.14 2.68 3.69
CA ILE A 62 3.07 3.32 2.91
C ILE A 62 2.59 4.60 3.62
N ILE A 63 2.29 4.53 4.92
CA ILE A 63 1.86 5.69 5.70
C ILE A 63 2.93 6.78 5.70
N LYS A 64 4.19 6.43 5.98
CA LYS A 64 5.32 7.39 5.98
C LYS A 64 5.54 8.03 4.61
N MET A 65 5.42 7.24 3.52
CA MET A 65 5.52 7.72 2.15
C MET A 65 4.43 8.73 1.82
N LEU A 66 3.17 8.39 2.08
CA LEU A 66 2.02 9.24 1.77
C LEU A 66 2.07 10.53 2.59
N ASN A 67 2.42 10.44 3.86
CA ASN A 67 2.63 11.60 4.73
C ASN A 67 3.72 12.53 4.18
N SER A 68 4.88 11.99 3.78
CA SER A 68 6.00 12.76 3.24
C SER A 68 5.63 13.50 1.95
N ILE A 69 4.94 12.80 1.04
CA ILE A 69 4.45 13.38 -0.22
C ILE A 69 3.42 14.49 0.04
N ARG A 70 2.53 14.28 1.01
CA ARG A 70 1.45 15.23 1.34
C ARG A 70 1.96 16.52 1.99
N LEU A 71 2.95 16.41 2.88
CA LEU A 71 3.46 17.54 3.67
C LEU A 71 4.46 18.41 2.92
N SER A 72 5.02 17.94 1.81
CA SER A 72 6.06 18.65 1.06
C SER A 72 5.65 18.87 -0.39
N PHE A 73 5.77 20.10 -0.88
CA PHE A 73 5.47 20.42 -2.29
C PHE A 73 6.39 19.68 -3.28
N SER A 74 7.64 19.44 -2.87
CA SER A 74 8.61 18.64 -3.59
C SER A 74 9.50 17.87 -2.63
N GLY A 75 10.13 16.79 -3.11
CA GLY A 75 11.02 15.98 -2.31
C GLY A 75 11.48 14.72 -3.02
N GLU A 76 12.28 13.94 -2.30
CA GLU A 76 12.69 12.60 -2.69
C GLU A 76 12.69 11.66 -1.49
N LEU A 77 12.42 10.38 -1.74
CA LEU A 77 12.37 9.32 -0.74
C LEU A 77 12.89 8.01 -1.35
N GLU A 78 13.59 7.22 -0.55
CA GLU A 78 13.87 5.81 -0.85
C GLU A 78 13.06 4.94 0.09
N ILE A 79 12.39 3.92 -0.45
CA ILE A 79 11.67 2.91 0.31
C ILE A 79 12.21 1.54 -0.08
N ARG A 80 12.32 0.65 0.89
CA ARG A 80 12.66 -0.76 0.67
C ARG A 80 11.53 -1.61 1.20
N TRP A 81 10.91 -2.37 0.32
CA TRP A 81 9.86 -3.31 0.66
C TRP A 81 10.53 -4.65 1.00
N PRO A 82 10.48 -5.12 2.25
CA PRO A 82 11.27 -6.27 2.70
C PRO A 82 10.54 -7.61 2.56
N SER A 83 9.45 -7.69 1.78
CA SER A 83 8.65 -8.91 1.74
C SER A 83 9.34 -10.03 0.98
N ASN A 84 9.25 -11.25 1.51
CA ASN A 84 9.78 -12.46 0.89
C ASN A 84 9.16 -12.76 -0.48
N THR A 85 7.93 -12.31 -0.73
CA THR A 85 7.20 -12.49 -1.99
C THR A 85 7.20 -11.24 -2.88
N PHE A 86 7.70 -10.12 -2.32
CA PHE A 86 7.74 -8.80 -2.93
C PHE A 86 8.91 -8.00 -2.34
N GLU A 87 10.12 -8.24 -2.84
CA GLU A 87 11.31 -7.49 -2.44
C GLU A 87 11.64 -6.47 -3.53
N SER A 88 11.57 -5.18 -3.18
CA SER A 88 11.85 -4.11 -4.12
C SER A 88 12.32 -2.84 -3.43
N LYS A 89 13.17 -2.07 -4.12
CA LYS A 89 13.58 -0.73 -3.73
C LYS A 89 12.94 0.29 -4.63
N TRP A 90 12.29 1.29 -4.06
CA TRP A 90 11.67 2.38 -4.80
C TRP A 90 12.37 3.68 -4.48
N HIS A 91 12.79 4.39 -5.52
CA HIS A 91 13.25 5.76 -5.46
C HIS A 91 12.18 6.68 -6.02
N ILE A 92 11.62 7.51 -5.15
CA ILE A 92 10.48 8.37 -5.43
C ILE A 92 10.96 9.81 -5.46
N LYS A 93 10.61 10.56 -6.50
CA LYS A 93 10.78 12.02 -6.56
C LYS A 93 9.46 12.68 -6.92
N TRP A 94 9.11 13.76 -6.25
CA TRP A 94 7.94 14.57 -6.60
C TRP A 94 8.28 16.05 -6.62
N ALA A 95 7.69 16.77 -7.57
CA ALA A 95 7.74 18.22 -7.68
C ALA A 95 6.63 18.67 -8.65
N ASP A 96 6.11 19.89 -8.45
CA ASP A 96 5.18 20.52 -9.39
C ASP A 96 3.94 19.66 -9.73
N GLY A 97 3.42 18.93 -8.75
CA GLY A 97 2.25 18.06 -8.91
C GLY A 97 2.51 16.76 -9.70
N VAL A 98 3.76 16.46 -10.00
CA VAL A 98 4.18 15.24 -10.70
C VAL A 98 5.05 14.39 -9.80
N ILE A 99 4.81 13.07 -9.80
CA ILE A 99 5.63 12.08 -9.12
C ILE A 99 6.26 11.14 -10.13
N THR A 100 7.53 10.82 -9.91
CA THR A 100 8.29 9.83 -10.67
C THR A 100 8.81 8.78 -9.70
N VAL A 101 8.51 7.52 -9.99
CA VAL A 101 9.01 6.39 -9.21
C VAL A 101 9.89 5.55 -10.10
N THR A 102 11.11 5.27 -9.63
CA THR A 102 12.04 4.32 -10.24
C THR A 102 12.24 3.15 -9.27
N SER A 103 11.98 1.94 -9.73
CA SER A 103 12.08 0.73 -8.92
C SER A 103 13.30 -0.10 -9.28
N PHE A 104 13.68 -0.96 -8.34
CA PHE A 104 14.53 -2.11 -8.54
C PHE A 104 13.83 -3.30 -7.89
N TRP A 105 13.60 -4.36 -8.65
CA TRP A 105 12.87 -5.54 -8.22
C TRP A 105 13.84 -6.68 -7.99
N GLU A 106 13.82 -7.28 -6.79
CA GLU A 106 14.68 -8.40 -6.40
C GLU A 106 13.89 -9.71 -6.43
N THR A 107 12.72 -9.72 -5.79
CA THR A 107 11.86 -10.89 -5.71
C THR A 107 10.42 -10.50 -5.95
N VAL A 108 9.75 -11.16 -6.90
CA VAL A 108 8.31 -11.02 -7.14
C VAL A 108 7.74 -12.37 -7.54
N VAL A 109 6.66 -12.79 -6.88
CA VAL A 109 5.94 -14.03 -7.23
C VAL A 109 5.50 -14.00 -8.71
N GLY A 110 5.70 -15.12 -9.40
CA GLY A 110 5.32 -15.27 -10.81
C GLY A 110 6.42 -14.93 -11.82
N ASP A 111 7.68 -14.84 -11.38
CA ASP A 111 8.88 -14.71 -12.23
C ASP A 111 8.83 -13.49 -13.17
N THR A 112 8.19 -12.40 -12.73
CA THR A 112 8.03 -11.16 -13.52
C THR A 112 9.16 -10.14 -13.31
N VAL A 113 10.17 -10.47 -12.50
CA VAL A 113 11.26 -9.57 -12.07
C VAL A 113 11.98 -8.93 -13.26
N ASP A 114 12.37 -9.71 -14.26
CA ASP A 114 13.07 -9.19 -15.44
C ASP A 114 12.20 -8.20 -16.23
N LEU A 115 10.91 -8.50 -16.38
CA LEU A 115 9.97 -7.64 -17.07
C LEU A 115 9.74 -6.33 -16.31
N LEU A 116 9.60 -6.41 -14.98
CA LEU A 116 9.46 -5.27 -14.08
C LEU A 116 10.70 -4.37 -14.12
N ASN A 117 11.90 -4.96 -14.08
CA ASN A 117 13.15 -4.23 -14.17
C ASN A 117 13.38 -3.62 -15.57
N SER A 118 12.89 -4.24 -16.64
CA SER A 118 12.92 -3.64 -17.98
C SER A 118 12.01 -2.40 -18.14
N LYS A 119 10.99 -2.29 -17.27
CA LYS A 119 10.02 -1.19 -17.23
C LYS A 119 9.97 -0.57 -15.84
N ASN A 120 11.12 -0.29 -15.25
CA ASN A 120 11.24 0.05 -13.84
C ASN A 120 10.90 1.50 -13.48
N LYS A 121 10.30 2.28 -14.38
CA LYS A 121 10.03 3.69 -14.13
C LYS A 121 8.67 4.09 -14.64
N PHE A 122 7.95 4.89 -13.85
CA PHE A 122 6.77 5.60 -14.33
C PHE A 122 6.73 7.04 -13.79
N THR A 123 5.91 7.86 -14.44
CA THR A 123 5.61 9.23 -14.02
C THR A 123 4.11 9.46 -14.13
N MET A 124 3.51 10.13 -13.15
CA MET A 124 2.09 10.47 -13.14
C MET A 124 1.81 11.68 -12.23
N GLU A 125 0.55 12.12 -12.16
CA GLU A 125 0.10 13.14 -11.21
C GLU A 125 0.24 12.65 -9.77
N THR A 126 0.82 13.47 -8.89
CA THR A 126 1.05 13.14 -7.48
C THR A 126 -0.26 12.80 -6.75
N GLU A 127 -1.32 13.59 -6.98
CA GLU A 127 -2.62 13.34 -6.35
C GLU A 127 -3.18 11.96 -6.76
N LYS A 128 -3.11 11.62 -8.05
CA LYS A 128 -3.57 10.31 -8.54
C LYS A 128 -2.77 9.17 -7.91
N PHE A 129 -1.45 9.30 -7.82
CA PHE A 129 -0.61 8.30 -7.17
C PHE A 129 -1.04 8.06 -5.71
N MET A 130 -1.31 9.13 -4.95
CA MET A 130 -1.80 9.00 -3.57
C MET A 130 -3.16 8.31 -3.51
N ASN A 131 -4.10 8.69 -4.38
CA ASN A 131 -5.47 8.15 -4.40
C ASN A 131 -5.52 6.63 -4.57
N GLU A 132 -4.58 6.03 -5.31
CA GLU A 132 -4.50 4.58 -5.51
C GLU A 132 -4.36 3.79 -4.21
N TRP A 133 -3.75 4.38 -3.18
CA TRP A 133 -3.56 3.71 -1.88
C TRP A 133 -4.81 3.71 -0.99
N LYS A 134 -5.79 4.57 -1.28
CA LYS A 134 -6.93 4.80 -0.38
C LYS A 134 -7.74 3.53 -0.12
N ARG A 135 -8.06 2.77 -1.15
CA ARG A 135 -8.86 1.54 -1.01
C ARG A 135 -8.11 0.47 -0.23
N LEU A 136 -6.80 0.34 -0.46
CA LEU A 136 -5.95 -0.60 0.28
C LEU A 136 -5.94 -0.28 1.78
N MET A 137 -5.67 0.97 2.15
CA MET A 137 -5.71 1.42 3.54
C MET A 137 -7.09 1.25 4.16
N GLY A 138 -8.15 1.55 3.40
CA GLY A 138 -9.54 1.37 3.83
C GLY A 138 -9.87 -0.09 4.17
N ASN A 139 -9.44 -1.05 3.35
CA ASN A 139 -9.66 -2.48 3.62
C ASN A 139 -8.96 -2.92 4.92
N VAL A 140 -7.75 -2.41 5.16
CA VAL A 140 -6.99 -2.70 6.39
C VAL A 140 -7.66 -2.07 7.61
N LEU A 141 -8.03 -0.80 7.54
CA LEU A 141 -8.76 -0.11 8.63
C LEU A 141 -10.08 -0.81 8.97
N GLU A 142 -10.86 -1.19 7.95
CA GLU A 142 -12.11 -1.88 8.14
C GLU A 142 -11.90 -3.25 8.80
N ALA A 143 -10.83 -3.97 8.46
CA ALA A 143 -10.50 -5.26 9.07
C ALA A 143 -10.01 -5.12 10.53
N LEU A 144 -9.21 -4.10 10.83
CA LEU A 144 -8.74 -3.79 12.19
C LEU A 144 -9.92 -3.48 13.11
N LEU A 145 -10.79 -2.56 12.68
CA LEU A 145 -11.99 -2.18 13.43
C LEU A 145 -12.97 -3.35 13.59
N PHE A 146 -13.18 -4.13 12.52
CA PHE A 146 -14.03 -5.32 12.58
C PHE A 146 -13.53 -6.35 13.60
N SER A 147 -12.21 -6.46 13.74
CA SER A 147 -11.57 -7.40 14.66
C SER A 147 -11.41 -6.84 16.07
N GLY A 148 -11.85 -5.59 16.34
CA GLY A 148 -11.85 -5.01 17.69
C GLY A 148 -10.63 -4.18 18.07
N TYR A 149 -9.67 -3.98 17.16
CA TYR A 149 -8.56 -3.05 17.39
C TYR A 149 -9.06 -1.61 17.44
N ASN A 150 -8.41 -0.79 18.25
CA ASN A 150 -8.71 0.63 18.38
C ASN A 150 -7.43 1.49 18.38
N PRO A 151 -7.51 2.74 17.91
CA PRO A 151 -6.33 3.57 17.69
C PRO A 151 -5.63 4.04 18.96
N ASN A 152 -6.25 3.88 20.14
CA ASN A 152 -5.62 4.23 21.41
C ASN A 152 -4.70 3.10 21.93
N GLU A 153 -4.87 1.88 21.45
CA GLU A 153 -4.18 0.69 21.94
C GLU A 153 -3.22 0.10 20.90
N LEU A 154 -3.49 0.28 19.60
CA LEU A 154 -2.63 -0.24 18.53
C LEU A 154 -1.73 0.85 17.94
N SER A 155 -0.41 0.68 18.09
CA SER A 155 0.58 1.62 17.56
C SER A 155 0.46 1.79 16.05
N GLY A 156 0.38 3.05 15.59
CA GLY A 156 0.34 3.42 14.17
C GLY A 156 -1.06 3.45 13.55
N MET A 157 -2.08 2.92 14.23
CA MET A 157 -3.45 2.95 13.72
C MET A 157 -4.02 4.37 13.63
N ASP A 158 -3.62 5.27 14.53
CA ASP A 158 -3.90 6.71 14.46
C ASP A 158 -3.38 7.33 13.14
N LYS A 159 -2.12 7.05 12.79
CA LYS A 159 -1.49 7.55 11.55
C LYS A 159 -2.13 6.95 10.31
N LEU A 160 -2.55 5.69 10.37
CA LEU A 160 -3.29 5.04 9.28
C LEU A 160 -4.63 5.74 9.03
N ILE A 161 -5.37 6.04 10.10
CA ILE A 161 -6.63 6.80 10.01
C ILE A 161 -6.37 8.20 9.43
N ASP A 162 -5.36 8.91 9.93
CA ASP A 162 -5.03 10.27 9.48
C ASP A 162 -4.70 10.30 7.98
N GLU A 163 -3.85 9.39 7.49
CA GLU A 163 -3.51 9.34 6.06
C GLU A 163 -4.67 8.87 5.18
N TYR A 164 -5.48 7.91 5.66
CA TYR A 164 -6.69 7.49 4.94
C TYR A 164 -7.69 8.65 4.77
N GLU A 165 -7.94 9.40 5.85
CA GLU A 165 -8.86 10.54 5.83
C GLU A 165 -8.30 11.74 5.05
N ALA A 166 -6.97 11.92 5.00
CA ALA A 166 -6.35 13.00 4.25
C ALA A 166 -6.56 12.86 2.73
N ILE A 167 -6.63 11.63 2.21
CA ILE A 167 -6.86 11.36 0.79
C ILE A 167 -8.35 11.45 0.49
N LYS A 168 -8.79 12.43 -0.30
CA LYS A 168 -10.23 12.68 -0.51
C LYS A 168 -10.84 11.86 -1.63
N LYS A 169 -10.11 11.64 -2.71
CA LYS A 169 -10.59 10.91 -3.89
C LYS A 169 -10.19 9.43 -3.82
N SER A 170 -10.92 8.61 -4.56
CA SER A 170 -10.60 7.19 -4.72
C SER A 170 -9.60 6.99 -5.87
N GLY A 171 -8.88 5.87 -5.86
CA GLY A 171 -8.08 5.43 -7.01
C GLY A 171 -8.96 5.15 -8.23
N VAL A 172 -8.35 5.08 -9.41
CA VAL A 172 -9.03 5.07 -10.72
C VAL A 172 -10.11 3.99 -10.86
N LEU A 173 -9.91 2.83 -10.21
CA LEU A 173 -10.82 1.69 -10.31
C LEU A 173 -12.09 1.88 -9.47
N TYR A 174 -12.10 2.87 -8.59
CA TYR A 174 -13.12 3.10 -7.57
C TYR A 174 -13.72 4.51 -7.65
N GLU A 175 -13.37 5.28 -8.69
CA GLU A 175 -14.08 6.51 -9.00
C GLU A 175 -15.51 6.13 -9.42
N ILE A 176 -16.51 6.66 -8.70
CA ILE A 176 -17.90 6.50 -9.10
C ILE A 176 -18.05 7.29 -10.40
N GLY A 177 -18.29 6.58 -11.51
CA GLY A 177 -18.49 7.19 -12.81
C GLY A 177 -19.60 8.24 -12.76
N ILE A 178 -19.31 9.40 -13.34
CA ILE A 178 -20.29 10.45 -13.66
C ILE A 178 -21.27 9.92 -14.71
#